data_AF-A0A094CMQ1-F1
#
_entry.id   AF-A0A094CMQ1-F1
#
_cell.length_a   1.000
_cell.length_b   1.000
_cell.length_c   1.000
_cell.angle_alpha   90.00
_cell.angle_beta   90.00
_cell.angle_gamma   90.00
#
_symmetry.space_group_name_H-M   'P 1'
#
loop_
_entity.id
_entity.type
_entity.pdbx_description
1 polymer ?
#
loop_
_entity_poly.entity_id
_entity_poly.type
_entity_poly.pdbx_seq_one_letter_code
_entity_poly.pdbx_strand_id
1 'polypeptide(L)'
;MYAIQDVPGKGKGLVATQFIPMGTRILSEKPILRVPEDKPDSQALRESLSRQVDALTQDQRQAFLSMHNIHTDESASKYLGIIRTNALPFGRDEAGIFLDACRINHACDNNAQKCWNGNIKRHTVHALKNINLGEEITIYYLGVTNNREARQDALRRKFARLNEILKLDLLIGRDGLMGILSDPLQKLRHVDRQVTLYNEQGPNDAGLPRAFLDAAQIAVANGDLARARIFTEKAMLGWVVLGGDDGPNVLENKALSKDPSKHMLYGHSMKWKTSIDDTPSGLDPAEFDNWLWKREKPQQPGQPTDFRNQTTFPPFNDLPSDKFTATEFDTSSDETTHRPSRHWVFLAEIVDFFTLARLQMDVKDVDGTTVPLFFYTDGRGRELTPSKVQKGYTVAILYAQRHEFMFSEPGIRLEKSSNIKIFPTSLGNLLALNDQVQNFSVEANGMRTCHGCGKPSATLKKCAKCSLFWYCNRACQIRGWNEKGHKADCKILRDADLKGLFSPNWNTFEGHVGFPLNNVTA
;
A
#
# COMPACT_ATOMS: atom_id res chain seq x y z
N MET A 1 28.34 12.78 24.10
CA MET A 1 27.61 11.76 23.31
C MET A 1 28.56 10.94 22.43
N TYR A 2 29.52 11.56 21.76
CA TYR A 2 30.52 10.87 20.95
C TYR A 2 31.93 11.41 21.20
N ALA A 3 32.94 10.70 20.68
CA ALA A 3 34.31 11.16 20.55
C ALA A 3 34.84 10.83 19.15
N ILE A 4 35.70 11.70 18.61
CA ILE A 4 36.42 11.44 17.35
C ILE A 4 37.62 10.55 17.67
N GLN A 5 37.68 9.37 17.06
CA GLN A 5 38.72 8.36 17.32
C GLN A 5 39.29 7.80 16.02
N ASP A 6 40.47 7.19 16.09
CA ASP A 6 40.97 6.37 14.98
C ASP A 6 40.20 5.05 14.94
N VAL A 7 39.62 4.76 13.78
CA VAL A 7 38.89 3.53 13.50
C VAL A 7 39.75 2.67 12.56
N PRO A 8 40.11 1.44 12.95
CA PRO A 8 40.97 0.57 12.15
C PRO A 8 40.48 0.45 10.70
N GLY A 9 41.36 0.78 9.74
CA GLY A 9 41.07 0.69 8.31
C GLY A 9 40.13 1.76 7.73
N LYS A 10 39.61 2.69 8.55
CA LYS A 10 38.67 3.75 8.12
C LYS A 10 39.14 5.18 8.41
N GLY A 11 40.29 5.36 9.05
CA GLY A 11 40.78 6.68 9.44
C GLY A 11 40.05 7.20 10.68
N LYS A 12 39.66 8.49 10.71
CA LYS A 12 38.89 9.04 11.83
C LYS A 12 37.40 8.69 11.70
N GLY A 13 36.76 8.40 12.81
CA GLY A 13 35.31 8.16 12.91
C GLY A 13 34.73 8.73 14.21
N LEU A 14 33.41 8.83 14.28
CA LEU A 14 32.70 9.17 15.53
C LEU A 14 32.32 7.87 16.25
N VAL A 15 32.72 7.75 17.51
CA VAL A 15 32.40 6.59 18.36
C VAL A 15 31.55 7.04 19.55
N ALA A 16 30.47 6.33 19.82
CA ALA A 16 29.56 6.65 20.92
C ALA A 16 30.26 6.50 22.28
N THR A 17 30.20 7.55 23.11
CA THR A 17 30.78 7.56 24.48
C THR A 17 29.76 7.23 25.56
N GLN A 18 28.53 6.93 25.16
CA GLN A 18 27.41 6.52 26.00
C GLN A 18 26.37 5.82 25.11
N PHE A 19 25.37 5.17 25.71
CA PHE A 19 24.20 4.69 24.96
C PHE A 19 23.43 5.89 24.36
N ILE A 20 23.09 5.81 23.08
CA ILE A 20 22.33 6.83 22.35
C ILE A 20 21.00 6.20 21.91
N PRO A 21 19.87 6.63 22.50
CA PRO A 21 18.55 6.18 22.09
C PRO A 21 18.24 6.57 20.64
N MET A 22 17.45 5.74 19.96
CA MET A 22 16.88 6.04 18.65
C MET A 22 16.17 7.41 18.63
N GLY A 23 16.29 8.13 17.51
CA GLY A 23 15.73 9.48 17.32
C GLY A 23 16.55 10.61 17.95
N THR A 24 17.60 10.32 18.72
CA THR A 24 18.44 11.34 19.35
C THR A 24 19.20 12.14 18.30
N ARG A 25 19.17 13.49 18.39
CA ARG A 25 20.05 14.38 17.62
C ARG A 25 21.48 14.28 18.17
N ILE A 26 22.34 13.56 17.45
CA ILE A 26 23.73 13.29 17.82
C ILE A 26 24.57 14.57 17.70
N LEU A 27 24.43 15.31 16.60
CA LEU A 27 25.11 16.59 16.39
C LEU A 27 24.28 17.58 15.55
N SER A 28 24.65 18.86 15.62
CA SER A 28 24.05 19.94 14.86
C SER A 28 25.10 21.01 14.53
N GLU A 29 25.54 21.09 13.28
CA GLU A 29 26.70 21.90 12.86
C GLU A 29 26.36 22.93 11.78
N LYS A 30 27.02 24.09 11.83
CA LYS A 30 27.02 25.05 10.72
C LYS A 30 28.14 24.66 9.74
N PRO A 31 27.94 24.88 8.42
CA PRO A 31 29.03 24.68 7.47
C PRO A 31 30.12 25.73 7.73
N ILE A 32 31.37 25.30 7.79
CA ILE A 32 32.52 26.21 7.87
C ILE A 32 33.01 26.65 6.49
N LEU A 33 32.76 25.82 5.46
CA LEU A 33 33.01 26.12 4.06
C LEU A 33 31.77 25.73 3.25
N ARG A 34 31.46 26.53 2.22
CA ARG A 34 30.34 26.29 1.30
C ARG A 34 30.83 26.24 -0.14
N VAL A 35 30.30 25.28 -0.88
CA VAL A 35 30.54 25.11 -2.32
C VAL A 35 29.25 24.82 -3.06
N PRO A 36 29.07 25.33 -4.28
CA PRO A 36 28.01 24.86 -5.17
C PRO A 36 28.31 23.42 -5.61
N GLU A 37 27.30 22.55 -5.63
CA GLU A 37 27.47 21.12 -5.97
C GLU A 37 27.80 20.92 -7.46
N ASP A 38 27.20 21.72 -8.35
CA ASP A 38 27.27 21.53 -9.81
C ASP A 38 28.23 22.47 -10.57
N LYS A 39 29.11 23.21 -9.89
CA LYS A 39 30.04 24.12 -10.58
C LYS A 39 31.33 23.42 -11.01
N PRO A 40 31.75 23.56 -12.29
CA PRO A 40 33.03 23.04 -12.74
C PRO A 40 34.17 23.74 -11.99
N ASP A 41 35.28 23.02 -11.88
CA ASP A 41 36.51 23.58 -11.31
C ASP A 41 36.95 24.81 -12.13
N SER A 42 36.93 25.96 -11.48
CA SER A 42 37.22 27.25 -12.10
C SER A 42 38.10 28.07 -11.17
N GLN A 43 38.89 28.98 -11.75
CA GLN A 43 39.74 29.88 -10.98
C GLN A 43 38.94 30.68 -9.93
N ALA A 44 37.75 31.17 -10.30
CA ALA A 44 36.85 31.88 -9.39
C ALA A 44 36.39 31.02 -8.19
N LEU A 45 36.13 29.73 -8.40
CA LEU A 45 35.81 28.80 -7.32
C LEU A 45 37.01 28.60 -6.38
N ARG A 46 38.20 28.39 -6.94
CA ARG A 46 39.44 28.21 -6.16
C ARG A 46 39.78 29.46 -5.33
N GLU A 47 39.63 30.66 -5.89
CA GLU A 47 39.82 31.93 -5.18
C GLU A 47 38.77 32.16 -4.08
N SER A 48 37.51 31.78 -4.33
CA SER A 48 36.46 31.78 -3.31
C SER A 48 36.79 30.85 -2.15
N LEU A 49 37.26 29.64 -2.46
CA LEU A 49 37.66 28.66 -1.45
C LEU A 49 38.85 29.12 -0.62
N SER A 50 39.87 29.71 -1.26
CA SER A 50 41.01 30.27 -0.51
C SER A 50 40.55 31.34 0.48
N ARG A 51 39.72 32.30 0.03
CA ARG A 51 39.18 33.34 0.92
C ARG A 51 38.38 32.77 2.08
N GLN A 52 37.56 31.74 1.86
CA GLN A 52 36.82 31.09 2.93
C GLN A 52 37.77 30.39 3.93
N VAL A 53 38.80 29.70 3.44
CA VAL A 53 39.81 29.03 4.29
C VAL A 53 40.66 30.03 5.08
N ASP A 54 41.04 31.15 4.47
CA ASP A 54 41.82 32.21 5.12
C ASP A 54 41.01 32.95 6.21
N ALA A 55 39.68 32.93 6.10
CA ALA A 55 38.77 33.47 7.11
C ALA A 55 38.50 32.51 8.29
N LEU A 56 38.98 31.26 8.24
CA LEU A 56 38.82 30.30 9.33
C LEU A 56 39.71 30.66 10.52
N THR A 57 39.25 30.32 11.72
CA THR A 57 40.12 30.31 12.91
C THR A 57 41.26 29.30 12.75
N GLN A 58 42.35 29.47 13.50
CA GLN A 58 43.49 28.56 13.46
C GLN A 58 43.09 27.10 13.69
N ASP A 59 42.22 26.85 14.68
CA ASP A 59 41.74 25.50 15.02
C ASP A 59 40.87 24.91 13.90
N GLN A 60 39.94 25.70 13.33
CA GLN A 60 39.11 25.26 12.21
C GLN A 60 39.95 24.93 10.97
N ARG A 61 40.94 25.76 10.67
CA ARG A 61 41.84 25.57 9.53
C ARG A 61 42.69 24.31 9.73
N GLN A 62 43.23 24.10 10.92
CA GLN A 62 43.98 22.89 11.25
C GLN A 62 43.10 21.63 11.15
N ALA A 63 41.88 21.69 11.68
CA ALA A 63 40.92 20.60 11.60
C ALA A 63 40.53 20.28 10.15
N PHE A 64 40.24 21.30 9.33
CA PHE A 64 39.97 21.14 7.90
C PHE A 64 41.14 20.51 7.15
N LEU A 65 42.36 21.02 7.37
CA LEU A 65 43.56 20.51 6.70
C LEU A 65 43.98 19.09 7.14
N SER A 66 43.45 18.61 8.26
CA SER A 66 43.64 17.24 8.74
C SER A 66 42.67 16.22 8.12
N MET A 67 41.68 16.68 7.35
CA MET A 67 40.73 15.79 6.67
C MET A 67 41.41 15.03 5.53
N HIS A 68 40.87 13.86 5.20
CA HIS A 68 41.43 13.01 4.15
C HIS A 68 41.33 13.69 2.78
N ASN A 69 42.35 13.53 1.94
CA ASN A 69 42.32 14.01 0.55
C ASN A 69 42.75 12.86 -0.37
N ILE A 70 41.82 12.34 -1.16
CA ILE A 70 42.10 11.27 -2.14
C ILE A 70 42.74 11.82 -3.43
N HIS A 71 42.63 13.13 -3.67
CA HIS A 71 43.16 13.80 -4.86
C HIS A 71 44.57 14.35 -4.59
N THR A 72 45.55 13.46 -4.50
CA THR A 72 46.95 13.83 -4.19
C THR A 72 47.75 14.32 -5.40
N ASP A 73 47.30 14.02 -6.63
CA ASP A 73 48.11 14.17 -7.87
C ASP A 73 47.65 15.28 -8.83
N GLU A 74 46.60 16.05 -8.53
CA GLU A 74 46.11 17.10 -9.45
C GLU A 74 46.49 18.52 -8.99
N SER A 75 46.80 19.38 -9.97
CA SER A 75 46.98 20.83 -9.87
C SER A 75 45.74 21.61 -9.38
N ALA A 76 44.69 20.90 -8.96
CA ALA A 76 43.58 21.45 -8.21
C ALA A 76 44.08 21.87 -6.82
N SER A 77 43.73 23.10 -6.39
CA SER A 77 44.09 23.61 -5.06
C SER A 77 43.82 22.54 -3.99
N LYS A 78 44.81 22.26 -3.11
CA LYS A 78 44.73 21.30 -1.99
C LYS A 78 43.37 21.35 -1.26
N TYR A 79 42.77 22.54 -1.15
CA TYR A 79 41.47 22.76 -0.54
C TYR A 79 40.33 22.09 -1.30
N LEU A 80 40.32 22.16 -2.63
CA LEU A 80 39.29 21.55 -3.47
C LEU A 80 39.34 20.02 -3.38
N GLY A 81 40.53 19.42 -3.34
CA GLY A 81 40.68 17.97 -3.14
C GLY A 81 40.07 17.49 -1.81
N ILE A 82 40.37 18.19 -0.71
CA ILE A 82 39.75 17.92 0.60
C ILE A 82 38.22 18.08 0.53
N ILE A 83 37.73 19.14 -0.10
CA ILE A 83 36.30 19.41 -0.21
C ILE A 83 35.58 18.32 -1.00
N ARG A 84 36.11 17.95 -2.18
CA ARG A 84 35.55 16.85 -3.00
C ARG A 84 35.52 15.52 -2.26
N THR A 85 36.49 15.29 -1.37
CA THR A 85 36.58 14.05 -0.61
C THR A 85 35.58 13.99 0.56
N ASN A 86 35.27 15.12 1.21
CA ASN A 86 34.60 15.12 2.50
C ASN A 86 33.27 15.91 2.54
N ALA A 87 33.00 16.79 1.58
CA ALA A 87 31.85 17.68 1.65
C ALA A 87 30.53 16.89 1.68
N LEU A 88 29.60 17.36 2.51
CA LEU A 88 28.25 16.80 2.60
C LEU A 88 27.27 17.72 1.88
N PRO A 89 26.32 17.18 1.09
CA PRO A 89 25.30 17.98 0.43
C PRO A 89 24.35 18.59 1.48
N PHE A 90 23.92 19.83 1.24
CA PHE A 90 22.93 20.51 2.05
C PHE A 90 22.18 21.58 1.24
N GLY A 91 20.90 21.81 1.54
CA GLY A 91 20.08 22.71 0.72
C GLY A 91 19.70 22.07 -0.62
N ARG A 92 19.53 22.90 -1.67
CA ARG A 92 19.09 22.43 -2.99
C ARG A 92 20.25 22.08 -3.92
N ASP A 93 21.31 22.91 -3.91
CA ASP A 93 22.46 22.82 -4.84
C ASP A 93 23.80 23.21 -4.16
N GLU A 94 23.90 23.03 -2.83
CA GLU A 94 25.11 23.35 -2.07
C GLU A 94 25.69 22.09 -1.39
N ALA A 95 27.00 22.07 -1.22
CA ALA A 95 27.70 21.15 -0.35
C ALA A 95 28.65 21.93 0.56
N GLY A 96 29.08 21.33 1.67
CA GLY A 96 29.94 22.03 2.62
C GLY A 96 30.71 21.13 3.55
N ILE A 97 31.63 21.78 4.25
CA ILE A 97 32.47 21.15 5.26
C ILE A 97 31.89 21.42 6.64
N PHE A 98 31.73 20.33 7.38
CA PHE A 98 31.25 20.25 8.75
C PHE A 98 32.32 19.48 9.53
N LEU A 99 32.88 20.08 10.58
CA LEU A 99 34.12 19.58 11.18
C LEU A 99 33.99 18.16 11.73
N ASP A 100 32.86 17.85 12.36
CA ASP A 100 32.61 16.52 12.92
C ASP A 100 31.77 15.68 11.96
N ALA A 101 30.72 16.25 11.35
CA ALA A 101 29.81 15.47 10.49
C ALA A 101 30.53 14.87 9.27
N CYS A 102 31.52 15.57 8.69
CA CYS A 102 32.33 15.05 7.58
C CYS A 102 33.28 13.91 7.98
N ARG A 103 33.41 13.59 9.27
CA ARG A 103 34.24 12.47 9.77
C ARG A 103 33.42 11.20 10.03
N ILE A 104 32.11 11.21 9.82
CA ILE A 104 31.25 10.06 10.13
C ILE A 104 31.35 9.03 9.03
N ASN A 105 32.00 7.90 9.27
CA ASN A 105 32.22 6.88 8.25
C ASN A 105 30.96 6.28 7.63
N HIS A 106 31.16 5.66 6.46
CA HIS A 106 30.12 4.92 5.76
C HIS A 106 29.79 3.58 6.40
N ALA A 107 28.50 3.25 6.47
CA ALA A 107 28.02 1.87 6.48
C ALA A 107 26.79 1.73 5.57
N CYS A 108 26.65 0.57 4.90
CA CYS A 108 25.46 0.25 4.11
C CYS A 108 24.21 0.00 4.98
N ASP A 109 24.41 -0.50 6.20
CA ASP A 109 23.40 -0.60 7.27
C ASP A 109 23.73 0.42 8.37
N ASN A 110 23.73 1.70 7.97
CA ASN A 110 24.09 2.81 8.85
C ASN A 110 23.15 2.94 10.06
N ASN A 111 23.69 3.37 11.19
CA ASN A 111 22.92 3.58 12.42
C ASN A 111 22.51 5.04 12.67
N ALA A 112 22.94 5.98 11.83
CA ALA A 112 22.53 7.38 11.89
C ALA A 112 22.19 7.94 10.50
N GLN A 113 21.32 8.95 10.46
CA GLN A 113 20.93 9.67 9.25
C GLN A 113 21.38 11.13 9.34
N LYS A 114 21.94 11.62 8.25
CA LYS A 114 22.28 13.03 8.08
C LYS A 114 21.20 13.77 7.30
N CYS A 115 20.88 14.99 7.75
CA CYS A 115 19.85 15.84 7.16
C CYS A 115 20.21 17.32 7.32
N TRP A 116 19.92 18.14 6.32
CA TRP A 116 19.96 19.59 6.45
C TRP A 116 18.66 20.12 7.05
N ASN A 117 18.73 20.75 8.22
CA ASN A 117 17.59 21.42 8.82
C ASN A 117 17.60 22.90 8.40
N GLY A 118 16.71 23.25 7.47
CA GLY A 118 16.58 24.61 6.92
C GLY A 118 16.12 25.65 7.94
N ASN A 119 15.36 25.26 8.97
CA ASN A 119 14.82 26.18 9.98
C ASN A 119 15.92 26.74 10.87
N ILE A 120 16.82 25.85 11.35
CA ILE A 120 17.96 26.25 12.18
C ILE A 120 19.24 26.50 11.37
N LYS A 121 19.19 26.30 10.05
CA LYS A 121 20.31 26.42 9.10
C LYS A 121 21.54 25.63 9.55
N ARG A 122 21.32 24.36 9.92
CA ARG A 122 22.38 23.46 10.39
C ARG A 122 22.24 22.06 9.78
N HIS A 123 23.39 21.42 9.58
CA HIS A 123 23.46 20.00 9.30
C HIS A 123 23.26 19.23 10.60
N THR A 124 22.37 18.26 10.57
CA THR A 124 21.99 17.46 11.73
C THR A 124 22.21 15.99 11.45
N VAL A 125 22.59 15.25 12.48
CA VAL A 125 22.71 13.80 12.42
C VAL A 125 21.85 13.22 13.54
N HIS A 126 20.94 12.32 13.20
CA HIS A 126 20.03 11.67 14.15
C HIS A 126 20.25 10.16 14.15
N ALA A 127 20.13 9.54 15.32
CA ALA A 127 20.22 8.09 15.46
C ALA A 127 19.00 7.41 14.82
N LEU A 128 19.22 6.53 13.83
CA LEU A 128 18.18 5.74 13.20
C LEU A 128 17.80 4.51 14.03
N LYS A 129 18.70 4.02 14.88
CA LYS A 129 18.48 2.91 15.80
C LYS A 129 19.24 3.20 17.11
N ASN A 130 19.00 2.39 18.14
CA ASN A 130 19.79 2.50 19.36
C ASN A 130 21.27 2.24 19.05
N ILE A 131 22.16 3.10 19.55
CA ILE A 131 23.61 2.98 19.36
C ILE A 131 24.23 2.71 20.73
N ASN A 132 24.98 1.61 20.86
CA ASN A 132 25.55 1.21 22.13
C ASN A 132 26.82 2.00 22.47
N LEU A 133 27.20 2.01 23.75
CA LEU A 133 28.50 2.53 24.19
C LEU A 133 29.63 1.84 23.41
N GLY A 134 30.53 2.63 22.82
CA GLY A 134 31.66 2.13 22.03
C GLY A 134 31.34 1.77 20.58
N GLU A 135 30.08 1.85 20.15
CA GLU A 135 29.68 1.60 18.77
C GLU A 135 30.03 2.79 17.86
N GLU A 136 30.51 2.52 16.65
CA GLU A 136 30.81 3.55 15.64
C GLU A 136 29.51 4.13 15.08
N ILE A 137 29.41 5.46 15.06
CA ILE A 137 28.32 6.19 14.43
C ILE A 137 28.63 6.25 12.93
N THR A 138 27.69 5.79 12.11
CA THR A 138 27.88 5.65 10.66
C THR A 138 26.70 6.23 9.90
N ILE A 139 26.96 6.74 8.68
CA ILE A 139 25.94 7.25 7.75
C ILE A 139 26.04 6.57 6.39
N TYR A 140 24.99 6.65 5.57
CA TYR A 140 25.06 6.19 4.19
C TYR A 140 25.75 7.25 3.29
N TYR A 141 26.94 6.97 2.77
CA TYR A 141 27.54 7.80 1.72
C TYR A 141 26.89 7.42 0.39
N LEU A 142 26.69 8.37 -0.50
CA LEU A 142 26.21 8.06 -1.84
C LEU A 142 27.25 7.13 -2.52
N GLY A 143 26.89 5.86 -2.72
CA GLY A 143 27.42 5.03 -3.80
C GLY A 143 28.81 4.39 -3.67
N VAL A 144 29.20 3.78 -2.54
CA VAL A 144 30.40 2.90 -2.52
C VAL A 144 30.09 1.58 -1.80
N THR A 145 30.41 0.44 -2.43
CA THR A 145 30.00 -0.90 -1.98
C THR A 145 31.16 -1.90 -1.88
N ASN A 146 31.04 -2.78 -0.86
CA ASN A 146 31.90 -3.91 -0.46
C ASN A 146 32.13 -4.99 -1.57
N ASN A 147 32.78 -6.11 -1.22
CA ASN A 147 33.20 -7.18 -2.14
C ASN A 147 32.07 -7.72 -3.06
N ARG A 148 32.46 -8.22 -4.25
CA ARG A 148 31.59 -8.41 -5.44
C ARG A 148 30.41 -9.36 -5.22
N GLU A 149 30.59 -10.44 -4.48
CA GLU A 149 29.61 -11.52 -4.34
C GLU A 149 28.48 -11.14 -3.38
N ALA A 150 28.82 -10.66 -2.18
CA ALA A 150 27.84 -10.14 -1.22
C ALA A 150 27.10 -8.92 -1.80
N ARG A 151 27.77 -8.13 -2.64
CA ARG A 151 27.18 -7.01 -3.37
C ARG A 151 26.17 -7.47 -4.41
N GLN A 152 26.44 -8.50 -5.21
CA GLN A 152 25.50 -8.94 -6.25
C GLN A 152 24.20 -9.47 -5.66
N ASP A 153 24.25 -10.22 -4.56
CA ASP A 153 23.05 -10.78 -3.96
C ASP A 153 22.24 -9.70 -3.20
N ALA A 154 22.91 -8.85 -2.43
CA ALA A 154 22.26 -7.71 -1.75
C ALA A 154 21.71 -6.69 -2.76
N LEU A 155 22.43 -6.40 -3.86
CA LEU A 155 21.94 -5.52 -4.92
C LEU A 155 20.76 -6.14 -5.66
N ARG A 156 20.76 -7.43 -5.99
CA ARG A 156 19.61 -8.06 -6.68
C ARG A 156 18.34 -7.95 -5.86
N ARG A 157 18.39 -8.26 -4.56
CA ARG A 157 17.24 -8.14 -3.66
C ARG A 157 16.82 -6.68 -3.48
N LYS A 158 17.79 -5.77 -3.30
CA LYS A 158 17.52 -4.32 -3.16
C LYS A 158 16.98 -3.69 -4.44
N PHE A 159 17.47 -4.08 -5.62
CA PHE A 159 16.99 -3.62 -6.93
C PHE A 159 15.60 -4.15 -7.23
N ALA A 160 15.33 -5.45 -7.04
CA ALA A 160 14.00 -6.00 -7.26
C ALA A 160 12.95 -5.27 -6.41
N ARG A 161 13.26 -5.06 -5.13
CA ARG A 161 12.40 -4.30 -4.24
C ARG A 161 12.31 -2.81 -4.58
N LEU A 162 13.41 -2.14 -4.89
CA LEU A 162 13.39 -0.72 -5.28
C LEU A 162 12.58 -0.54 -6.57
N ASN A 163 12.68 -1.46 -7.52
CA ASN A 163 11.86 -1.48 -8.72
C ASN A 163 10.37 -1.65 -8.36
N GLU A 164 10.03 -2.50 -7.39
CA GLU A 164 8.66 -2.63 -6.90
C GLU A 164 8.18 -1.32 -6.24
N ILE A 165 8.99 -0.69 -5.39
CA ILE A 165 8.65 0.61 -4.77
C ILE A 165 8.45 1.70 -5.84
N LEU A 166 9.37 1.83 -6.80
CA LEU A 166 9.26 2.80 -7.90
C LEU A 166 8.02 2.54 -8.76
N LYS A 167 7.68 1.28 -9.00
CA LYS A 167 6.47 0.89 -9.70
C LYS A 167 5.22 1.27 -8.90
N LEU A 168 5.22 1.04 -7.60
CA LEU A 168 4.13 1.45 -6.71
C LEU A 168 4.00 2.98 -6.68
N ASP A 169 5.10 3.73 -6.62
CA ASP A 169 5.07 5.21 -6.69
C ASP A 169 4.40 5.70 -7.98
N LEU A 170 4.75 5.11 -9.12
CA LEU A 170 4.10 5.41 -10.40
C LEU A 170 2.61 5.09 -10.36
N LEU A 171 2.23 3.92 -9.80
CA LEU A 171 0.83 3.51 -9.69
C LEU A 171 0.06 4.40 -8.73
N ILE A 172 0.65 4.84 -7.62
CA ILE A 172 0.03 5.75 -6.64
C ILE A 172 -0.17 7.13 -7.28
N GLY A 173 0.86 7.70 -7.89
CA GLY A 173 0.82 9.04 -8.50
C GLY A 173 0.03 9.14 -9.81
N ARG A 174 -0.27 7.99 -10.45
CA ARG A 174 -1.00 7.94 -11.73
C ARG A 174 -2.35 8.65 -11.66
N ASP A 175 -2.64 9.49 -12.66
CA ASP A 175 -3.87 10.27 -12.80
C ASP A 175 -4.13 11.28 -11.66
N GLY A 176 -3.13 11.49 -10.78
CA GLY A 176 -3.16 12.46 -9.69
C GLY A 176 -4.41 12.35 -8.82
N LEU A 177 -5.03 13.50 -8.54
CA LEU A 177 -6.27 13.57 -7.75
C LEU A 177 -7.40 12.76 -8.37
N MET A 178 -7.55 12.75 -9.69
CA MET A 178 -8.61 11.99 -10.35
C MET A 178 -8.46 10.49 -10.10
N GLY A 179 -7.22 9.97 -10.11
CA GLY A 179 -6.92 8.59 -9.74
C GLY A 179 -7.25 8.26 -8.29
N ILE A 180 -7.00 9.18 -7.36
CA ILE A 180 -7.34 9.03 -5.94
C ILE A 180 -8.87 8.98 -5.74
N LEU A 181 -9.65 9.70 -6.55
CA LEU A 181 -11.11 9.75 -6.41
C LEU A 181 -11.82 8.60 -7.14
N SER A 182 -11.24 8.13 -8.24
CA SER A 182 -11.80 7.03 -9.02
C SER A 182 -11.59 5.68 -8.34
N ASP A 183 -10.38 5.40 -7.88
CA ASP A 183 -9.98 4.12 -7.26
C ASP A 183 -9.20 4.33 -5.96
N PRO A 184 -9.85 4.85 -4.91
CA PRO A 184 -9.18 5.17 -3.66
C PRO A 184 -8.67 3.92 -2.92
N LEU A 185 -9.37 2.79 -3.03
CA LEU A 185 -9.02 1.58 -2.30
C LEU A 185 -7.78 0.91 -2.88
N GLN A 186 -7.69 0.75 -4.20
CA GLN A 186 -6.50 0.18 -4.83
C GLN A 186 -5.27 1.06 -4.60
N LYS A 187 -5.42 2.39 -4.64
CA LYS A 187 -4.36 3.33 -4.29
C LYS A 187 -3.88 3.14 -2.86
N LEU A 188 -4.80 3.03 -1.90
CA LEU A 188 -4.45 2.77 -0.50
C LEU A 188 -3.73 1.43 -0.33
N ARG A 189 -4.13 0.40 -1.06
CA ARG A 189 -3.48 -0.91 -1.08
C ARG A 189 -2.07 -0.88 -1.68
N HIS A 190 -1.84 -0.09 -2.73
CA HIS A 190 -0.48 0.14 -3.25
C HIS A 190 0.42 0.78 -2.18
N VAL A 191 -0.09 1.78 -1.46
CA VAL A 191 0.64 2.40 -0.35
C VAL A 191 0.89 1.40 0.79
N ASP A 192 -0.09 0.56 1.13
CA ASP A 192 0.06 -0.50 2.13
C ASP A 192 1.20 -1.47 1.78
N ARG A 193 1.24 -1.93 0.53
CA ARG A 193 2.33 -2.75 0.02
C ARG A 193 3.66 -2.02 0.10
N GLN A 194 3.69 -0.74 -0.24
CA GLN A 194 4.88 0.10 -0.17
C GLN A 194 5.41 0.22 1.27
N VAL A 195 4.52 0.43 2.25
CA VAL A 195 4.85 0.47 3.68
C VAL A 195 5.39 -0.88 4.17
N THR A 196 4.77 -1.99 3.74
CA THR A 196 5.23 -3.34 4.06
C THR A 196 6.66 -3.54 3.57
N LEU A 197 6.93 -3.18 2.31
CA LEU A 197 8.27 -3.22 1.75
C LEU A 197 9.21 -2.39 2.62
N TYR A 198 8.92 -1.10 2.88
CA TYR A 198 9.78 -0.25 3.72
C TYR A 198 10.14 -0.91 5.05
N ASN A 199 9.16 -1.45 5.77
CA ASN A 199 9.36 -2.11 7.06
C ASN A 199 10.27 -3.36 6.99
N GLU A 200 10.32 -4.08 5.86
CA GLU A 200 11.24 -5.22 5.68
C GLU A 200 12.73 -4.80 5.70
N GLN A 201 13.07 -3.52 5.42
CA GLN A 201 14.46 -3.01 5.59
C GLN A 201 14.74 -2.56 7.02
N GLY A 202 13.69 -2.46 7.85
CA GLY A 202 13.70 -1.80 9.14
C GLY A 202 12.74 -0.60 9.13
N PRO A 203 12.11 -0.28 10.28
CA PRO A 203 11.06 0.74 10.39
C PRO A 203 11.52 2.20 10.15
N ASN A 204 12.76 2.40 9.72
CA ASN A 204 13.44 3.70 9.71
C ASN A 204 13.91 4.12 8.30
N ASP A 205 13.34 3.51 7.26
CA ASP A 205 13.58 3.94 5.88
C ASP A 205 13.08 5.38 5.68
N ALA A 206 13.88 6.20 4.98
CA ALA A 206 13.56 7.60 4.74
C ALA A 206 12.29 7.81 3.88
N GLY A 207 11.89 6.79 3.09
CA GLY A 207 10.66 6.80 2.29
C GLY A 207 9.40 6.45 3.08
N LEU A 208 9.52 5.77 4.23
CA LEU A 208 8.37 5.30 5.01
C LEU A 208 7.43 6.44 5.47
N PRO A 209 7.92 7.58 6.00
CA PRO A 209 7.06 8.69 6.38
C PRO A 209 6.27 9.26 5.20
N ARG A 210 6.86 9.26 4.00
CA ARG A 210 6.20 9.77 2.80
C ARG A 210 5.04 8.87 2.39
N ALA A 211 5.23 7.55 2.40
CA ALA A 211 4.16 6.60 2.13
C ALA A 211 2.96 6.78 3.09
N PHE A 212 3.22 6.98 4.38
CA PHE A 212 2.14 7.30 5.33
C PHE A 212 1.44 8.62 5.02
N LEU A 213 2.15 9.66 4.56
CA LEU A 213 1.52 10.89 4.11
C LEU A 213 0.64 10.67 2.87
N ASP A 214 1.09 9.85 1.91
CA ASP A 214 0.29 9.53 0.71
C ASP A 214 -1.01 8.79 1.11
N ALA A 215 -0.95 7.84 2.05
CA ALA A 215 -2.14 7.20 2.63
C ALA A 215 -3.07 8.22 3.32
N ALA A 216 -2.51 9.18 4.07
CA ALA A 216 -3.29 10.24 4.70
C ALA A 216 -4.01 11.10 3.65
N GLN A 217 -3.34 11.47 2.56
CA GLN A 217 -3.94 12.27 1.49
C GLN A 217 -5.08 11.53 0.76
N ILE A 218 -4.93 10.22 0.50
CA ILE A 218 -6.00 9.38 -0.06
C ILE A 218 -7.21 9.35 0.88
N ALA A 219 -6.98 9.14 2.19
CA ALA A 219 -8.02 9.10 3.20
C ALA A 219 -8.77 10.45 3.30
N VAL A 220 -8.04 11.57 3.38
CA VAL A 220 -8.60 12.93 3.41
C VAL A 220 -9.44 13.21 2.16
N ALA A 221 -8.92 12.88 0.98
CA ALA A 221 -9.60 13.13 -0.30
C ALA A 221 -10.98 12.44 -0.39
N ASN A 222 -11.17 11.36 0.37
CA ASN A 222 -12.40 10.56 0.43
C ASN A 222 -13.20 10.74 1.73
N GLY A 223 -12.82 11.70 2.57
CA GLY A 223 -13.54 12.09 3.79
C GLY A 223 -13.26 11.22 5.02
N ASP A 224 -12.23 10.37 5.01
CA ASP A 224 -11.90 9.46 6.12
C ASP A 224 -10.95 10.15 7.13
N LEU A 225 -11.51 11.02 7.97
CA LEU A 225 -10.74 11.83 8.92
C LEU A 225 -10.05 10.99 10.00
N ALA A 226 -10.67 9.89 10.45
CA ALA A 226 -10.10 9.00 11.46
C ALA A 226 -8.78 8.38 11.00
N ARG A 227 -8.76 7.77 9.80
CA ARG A 227 -7.53 7.17 9.24
C ARG A 227 -6.51 8.23 8.85
N ALA A 228 -6.96 9.33 8.24
CA ALA A 228 -6.09 10.43 7.86
C ALA A 228 -5.25 10.94 9.04
N ARG A 229 -5.86 11.12 10.22
CA ARG A 229 -5.17 11.52 11.44
C ARG A 229 -4.04 10.55 11.79
N ILE A 230 -4.35 9.25 11.87
CA ILE A 230 -3.41 8.20 12.30
C ILE A 230 -2.26 8.05 11.30
N PHE A 231 -2.55 8.06 10.00
CA PHE A 231 -1.51 8.06 8.97
C PHE A 231 -0.60 9.28 9.07
N THR A 232 -1.15 10.47 9.29
CA THR A 232 -0.35 11.69 9.50
C THR A 232 0.51 11.60 10.76
N GLU A 233 -0.02 11.08 11.86
CA GLU A 233 0.74 10.86 13.10
C GLU A 233 1.91 9.91 12.88
N LYS A 234 1.70 8.80 12.14
CA LYS A 234 2.77 7.85 11.78
C LYS A 234 3.84 8.50 10.89
N ALA A 235 3.43 9.31 9.90
CA ALA A 235 4.35 10.07 9.06
C ALA A 235 5.21 11.04 9.90
N MET A 236 4.57 11.79 10.80
CA MET A 236 5.26 12.74 11.67
C MET A 236 6.25 12.04 12.61
N LEU A 237 5.87 10.94 13.25
CA LEU A 237 6.77 10.17 14.12
C LEU A 237 8.02 9.72 13.36
N GLY A 238 7.85 9.24 12.13
CA GLY A 238 8.99 8.87 11.28
C GLY A 238 9.90 10.06 10.94
N TRP A 239 9.35 11.22 10.58
CA TRP A 239 10.17 12.42 10.33
C TRP A 239 10.85 12.97 11.58
N VAL A 240 10.23 12.86 12.76
CA VAL A 240 10.86 13.20 14.05
C VAL A 240 12.11 12.34 14.26
N VAL A 241 12.03 11.04 13.97
CA VAL A 241 13.20 10.14 14.05
C VAL A 241 14.30 10.55 13.06
N LEU A 242 13.92 10.92 11.82
CA LEU A 242 14.88 11.24 10.76
C LEU A 242 15.54 12.62 10.90
N GLY A 243 14.82 13.62 11.42
CA GLY A 243 15.21 15.03 11.35
C GLY A 243 14.93 15.88 12.60
N GLY A 244 14.25 15.32 13.60
CA GLY A 244 13.79 16.05 14.78
C GLY A 244 12.40 16.67 14.62
N ASP A 245 11.81 17.10 15.74
CA ASP A 245 10.47 17.68 15.83
C ASP A 245 10.36 19.12 15.29
N ASP A 246 11.50 19.80 15.17
CA ASP A 246 11.68 21.10 14.52
C ASP A 246 11.92 21.00 13.00
N GLY A 247 11.84 19.79 12.43
CA GLY A 247 12.00 19.55 11.00
C GLY A 247 10.84 20.13 10.15
N PRO A 248 11.10 20.59 8.92
CA PRO A 248 10.09 21.24 8.08
C PRO A 248 8.86 20.34 7.84
N ASN A 249 9.07 19.07 7.49
CA ASN A 249 7.98 18.12 7.25
C ASN A 249 7.11 17.91 8.51
N VAL A 250 7.71 17.92 9.71
CA VAL A 250 6.97 17.76 10.98
C VAL A 250 6.10 18.99 11.23
N LEU A 251 6.66 20.19 11.04
CA LEU A 251 5.93 21.45 11.27
C LEU A 251 4.79 21.64 10.26
N GLU A 252 5.03 21.35 8.97
CA GLU A 252 4.04 21.46 7.91
C GLU A 252 2.84 20.52 8.14
N ASN A 253 3.09 19.29 8.58
CA ASN A 253 2.05 18.27 8.74
C ASN A 253 1.42 18.27 10.15
N LYS A 254 1.93 19.09 11.08
CA LYS A 254 1.38 19.22 12.44
C LYS A 254 -0.09 19.67 12.43
N ALA A 255 -0.45 20.57 11.54
CA ALA A 255 -1.85 21.02 11.41
C ALA A 255 -2.76 19.87 10.92
N LEU A 256 -2.30 19.11 9.91
CA LEU A 256 -3.02 17.97 9.36
C LEU A 256 -3.23 16.87 10.41
N SER A 257 -2.24 16.59 11.27
CA SER A 257 -2.40 15.61 12.35
C SER A 257 -3.45 16.00 13.39
N LYS A 258 -3.67 17.31 13.60
CA LYS A 258 -4.66 17.80 14.57
C LYS A 258 -6.05 17.86 13.99
N ASP A 259 -6.14 18.25 12.72
CA ASP A 259 -7.41 18.50 12.05
C ASP A 259 -7.26 18.22 10.55
N PRO A 260 -7.44 16.96 10.13
CA PRO A 260 -7.29 16.58 8.72
C PRO A 260 -8.32 17.26 7.80
N SER A 261 -9.42 17.79 8.34
CA SER A 261 -10.48 18.44 7.56
C SER A 261 -10.05 19.78 6.95
N LYS A 262 -8.98 20.40 7.46
CA LYS A 262 -8.42 21.65 6.94
C LYS A 262 -7.53 21.46 5.72
N HIS A 263 -7.22 20.22 5.36
CA HIS A 263 -6.37 19.94 4.21
C HIS A 263 -7.11 20.24 2.90
N MET A 264 -6.37 20.76 1.91
CA MET A 264 -6.94 21.20 0.63
C MET A 264 -7.69 20.11 -0.15
N LEU A 265 -7.37 18.83 0.11
CA LEU A 265 -8.02 17.69 -0.55
C LEU A 265 -9.35 17.29 0.11
N TYR A 266 -9.67 17.80 1.30
CA TYR A 266 -10.88 17.40 1.99
C TYR A 266 -12.13 17.86 1.23
N GLY A 267 -13.13 16.97 1.13
CA GLY A 267 -14.43 17.29 0.52
C GLY A 267 -14.55 17.00 -0.98
N HIS A 268 -13.50 16.52 -1.66
CA HIS A 268 -13.61 16.09 -3.06
C HIS A 268 -14.49 14.84 -3.23
N SER A 269 -14.38 13.89 -2.30
CA SER A 269 -15.22 12.70 -2.18
C SER A 269 -15.56 12.49 -0.71
N MET A 270 -16.74 11.93 -0.45
CA MET A 270 -17.18 11.56 0.91
C MET A 270 -17.51 10.06 1.00
N LYS A 271 -16.99 9.25 0.06
CA LYS A 271 -17.22 7.79 0.01
C LYS A 271 -16.82 7.09 1.31
N TRP A 272 -15.83 7.61 2.03
CA TRP A 272 -15.30 7.03 3.27
C TRP A 272 -15.53 7.93 4.48
N LYS A 273 -16.59 8.74 4.47
CA LYS A 273 -16.87 9.73 5.51
C LYS A 273 -16.77 9.14 6.92
N THR A 274 -15.83 9.68 7.70
CA THR A 274 -15.68 9.43 9.15
C THR A 274 -15.39 10.75 9.87
N SER A 275 -15.78 10.84 11.14
CA SER A 275 -15.29 11.86 12.07
C SER A 275 -13.87 11.52 12.51
N ILE A 276 -13.14 12.51 13.03
CA ILE A 276 -11.80 12.31 13.60
C ILE A 276 -11.82 11.34 14.80
N ASP A 277 -12.97 11.28 15.51
CA ASP A 277 -13.19 10.46 16.71
C ASP A 277 -13.68 9.04 16.40
N ASP A 278 -13.97 8.71 15.14
CA ASP A 278 -14.45 7.38 14.73
C ASP A 278 -13.31 6.33 14.67
N THR A 279 -12.23 6.55 15.43
CA THR A 279 -11.15 5.56 15.59
C THR A 279 -11.66 4.43 16.49
N PRO A 280 -11.63 3.16 16.05
CA PRO A 280 -12.13 2.06 16.84
C PRO A 280 -11.27 1.85 18.10
N SER A 281 -11.93 1.54 19.21
CA SER A 281 -11.30 1.20 20.48
C SER A 281 -11.45 -0.29 20.78
N GLY A 282 -10.48 -0.87 21.50
CA GLY A 282 -10.54 -2.27 21.94
C GLY A 282 -10.20 -3.33 20.89
N LEU A 283 -9.72 -2.94 19.70
CA LEU A 283 -9.17 -3.88 18.72
C LEU A 283 -7.77 -4.34 19.12
N ASP A 284 -7.43 -5.59 18.82
CA ASP A 284 -6.05 -6.03 18.90
C ASP A 284 -5.17 -5.36 17.82
N PRO A 285 -3.82 -5.43 17.91
CA PRO A 285 -2.95 -4.77 16.94
C PRO A 285 -3.15 -5.18 15.48
N ALA A 286 -3.48 -6.44 15.20
CA ALA A 286 -3.68 -6.93 13.84
C ALA A 286 -5.04 -6.51 13.29
N GLU A 287 -6.09 -6.56 14.11
CA GLU A 287 -7.40 -6.03 13.77
C GLU A 287 -7.38 -4.53 13.53
N PHE A 288 -6.62 -3.80 14.35
CA PHE A 288 -6.42 -2.36 14.17
C PHE A 288 -5.67 -2.05 12.86
N ASP A 289 -4.62 -2.81 12.54
CA ASP A 289 -3.88 -2.62 11.29
C ASP A 289 -4.75 -2.96 10.06
N ASN A 290 -5.57 -4.00 10.14
CA ASN A 290 -6.55 -4.32 9.10
C ASN A 290 -7.58 -3.19 8.93
N TRP A 291 -8.11 -2.65 10.03
CA TRP A 291 -8.97 -1.47 9.96
C TRP A 291 -8.24 -0.29 9.32
N LEU A 292 -7.01 0.02 9.76
CA LEU A 292 -6.26 1.18 9.28
C LEU A 292 -6.07 1.14 7.76
N TRP A 293 -5.71 -0.03 7.22
CA TRP A 293 -5.49 -0.23 5.79
C TRP A 293 -6.74 -0.62 5.00
N LYS A 294 -7.92 -0.62 5.63
CA LYS A 294 -9.18 -1.12 5.06
C LYS A 294 -9.03 -2.54 4.48
N ARG A 295 -8.16 -3.35 5.09
CA ARG A 295 -8.03 -4.78 4.77
C ARG A 295 -9.24 -5.51 5.32
N GLU A 296 -9.63 -6.55 4.61
CA GLU A 296 -10.73 -7.39 5.01
C GLU A 296 -10.35 -8.23 6.22
N LYS A 297 -11.35 -8.57 7.04
CA LYS A 297 -11.14 -9.51 8.15
C LYS A 297 -10.73 -10.86 7.58
N PRO A 298 -9.72 -11.54 8.15
CA PRO A 298 -9.40 -12.92 7.78
C PRO A 298 -10.67 -13.77 7.92
N GLN A 299 -11.07 -14.44 6.85
CA GLN A 299 -12.17 -15.41 6.94
C GLN A 299 -11.75 -16.52 7.91
N GLN A 300 -12.59 -16.81 8.89
CA GLN A 300 -12.38 -18.00 9.71
C GLN A 300 -12.58 -19.26 8.86
N PRO A 301 -11.79 -20.33 9.07
CA PRO A 301 -11.95 -21.57 8.33
C PRO A 301 -13.39 -22.09 8.38
N GLY A 302 -14.00 -22.32 7.22
CA GLY A 302 -15.38 -22.80 7.09
C GLY A 302 -16.47 -21.72 7.15
N GLN A 303 -16.11 -20.43 7.22
CA GLN A 303 -17.06 -19.34 7.07
C GLN A 303 -17.45 -19.14 5.59
N PRO A 304 -18.75 -18.97 5.25
CA PRO A 304 -19.14 -18.61 3.90
C PRO A 304 -18.55 -17.27 3.47
N THR A 305 -18.10 -17.17 2.23
CA THR A 305 -17.55 -15.92 1.69
C THR A 305 -18.61 -14.82 1.63
N ASP A 306 -18.28 -13.66 2.19
CA ASP A 306 -19.14 -12.47 2.15
C ASP A 306 -19.07 -11.83 0.76
N PHE A 307 -20.23 -11.62 0.12
CA PHE A 307 -20.29 -10.94 -1.18
C PHE A 307 -19.92 -9.46 -1.14
N ARG A 308 -19.70 -8.88 0.04
CA ARG A 308 -19.13 -7.54 0.23
C ARG A 308 -17.62 -7.54 0.43
N ASN A 309 -16.98 -8.70 0.35
CA ASN A 309 -15.53 -8.82 0.26
C ASN A 309 -15.08 -8.25 -1.09
N GLN A 310 -14.62 -7.01 -1.11
CA GLN A 310 -14.19 -6.29 -2.33
C GLN A 310 -12.91 -6.85 -2.95
N THR A 311 -12.18 -7.72 -2.27
CA THR A 311 -11.04 -8.45 -2.83
C THR A 311 -11.50 -9.60 -3.73
N THR A 312 -12.52 -10.32 -3.29
CA THR A 312 -13.12 -11.45 -4.01
C THR A 312 -14.18 -10.99 -4.99
N PHE A 313 -14.98 -10.00 -4.60
CA PHE A 313 -16.07 -9.40 -5.35
C PHE A 313 -15.84 -7.90 -5.58
N PRO A 314 -14.78 -7.53 -6.31
CA PRO A 314 -14.45 -6.12 -6.55
C PRO A 314 -15.55 -5.39 -7.33
N PRO A 315 -15.82 -4.11 -7.03
CA PRO A 315 -16.56 -3.23 -7.93
C PRO A 315 -15.75 -2.97 -9.22
N PHE A 316 -16.38 -2.36 -10.21
CA PHE A 316 -15.77 -2.17 -11.53
C PHE A 316 -14.48 -1.34 -11.50
N ASN A 317 -14.46 -0.30 -10.67
CA ASN A 317 -13.31 0.59 -10.57
C ASN A 317 -12.07 -0.11 -10.00
N ASP A 318 -12.29 -1.13 -9.14
CA ASP A 318 -11.24 -1.89 -8.47
C ASP A 318 -10.80 -3.12 -9.28
N LEU A 319 -11.42 -3.38 -10.45
CA LEU A 319 -11.02 -4.48 -11.34
C LEU A 319 -9.63 -4.24 -11.94
N PRO A 320 -8.85 -5.31 -12.15
CA PRO A 320 -7.59 -5.22 -12.88
C PRO A 320 -7.81 -4.74 -14.31
N SER A 321 -6.91 -3.90 -14.82
CA SER A 321 -6.94 -3.46 -16.22
C SER A 321 -6.33 -4.51 -17.13
N ASP A 322 -6.93 -4.70 -18.30
CA ASP A 322 -6.42 -5.59 -19.36
C ASP A 322 -5.10 -5.12 -20.00
N LYS A 323 -4.78 -3.82 -19.87
CA LYS A 323 -3.56 -3.19 -20.40
C LYS A 323 -2.43 -3.05 -19.37
N PHE A 324 -2.70 -3.22 -18.07
CA PHE A 324 -1.72 -2.99 -17.00
C PHE A 324 -1.56 -4.21 -16.10
N THR A 325 -0.39 -4.83 -16.20
CA THR A 325 -0.04 -6.16 -15.70
C THR A 325 0.50 -6.18 -14.27
N ALA A 326 -0.03 -5.33 -13.38
CA ALA A 326 0.48 -5.27 -12.01
C ALA A 326 -0.60 -4.86 -11.02
N THR A 327 -1.31 -5.85 -10.54
CA THR A 327 -2.26 -5.70 -9.43
C THR A 327 -1.90 -6.72 -8.34
N GLU A 328 -2.52 -6.60 -7.16
CA GLU A 328 -2.40 -7.59 -6.07
C GLU A 328 -2.80 -9.02 -6.49
N PHE A 329 -3.43 -9.13 -7.66
CA PHE A 329 -3.79 -10.36 -8.31
C PHE A 329 -2.61 -11.05 -8.99
N ASP A 330 -1.36 -10.57 -9.03
CA ASP A 330 -0.26 -11.26 -9.72
C ASP A 330 0.91 -11.64 -8.80
N THR A 331 1.45 -12.86 -8.97
CA THR A 331 2.78 -13.24 -8.45
C THR A 331 3.78 -13.25 -9.61
N SER A 332 4.83 -12.44 -9.57
CA SER A 332 5.80 -12.37 -10.67
C SER A 332 6.95 -13.38 -10.53
N SER A 333 7.44 -13.84 -11.69
CA SER A 333 8.85 -14.23 -11.87
C SER A 333 9.42 -13.91 -13.24
N ASP A 334 8.60 -13.61 -14.27
CA ASP A 334 9.07 -13.24 -15.63
C ASP A 334 8.11 -12.24 -16.32
N GLU A 335 8.65 -11.34 -17.15
CA GLU A 335 7.92 -10.26 -17.85
C GLU A 335 6.86 -10.72 -18.87
N THR A 336 6.73 -12.02 -19.11
CA THR A 336 5.93 -12.57 -20.23
C THR A 336 4.77 -13.48 -19.81
N THR A 337 4.67 -13.94 -18.56
CA THR A 337 3.54 -14.76 -18.09
C THR A 337 3.07 -14.34 -16.69
N HIS A 338 2.01 -13.54 -16.66
CA HIS A 338 1.38 -13.11 -15.40
C HIS A 338 0.33 -14.15 -15.00
N ARG A 339 0.53 -14.80 -13.86
CA ARG A 339 -0.43 -15.75 -13.28
C ARG A 339 -1.15 -15.08 -12.12
N PRO A 340 -2.50 -15.18 -12.08
CA PRO A 340 -3.22 -14.70 -10.94
C PRO A 340 -2.77 -15.36 -9.62
N SER A 341 -2.77 -14.62 -8.52
CA SER A 341 -2.45 -15.07 -7.16
C SER A 341 -3.69 -15.58 -6.43
N ARG A 342 -4.88 -15.18 -6.89
CA ARG A 342 -6.20 -15.50 -6.32
C ARG A 342 -7.32 -15.48 -7.37
N HIS A 343 -8.53 -15.81 -6.97
CA HIS A 343 -9.75 -15.74 -7.78
C HIS A 343 -10.59 -14.51 -7.42
N TRP A 344 -11.30 -13.94 -8.40
CA TRP A 344 -12.29 -12.87 -8.18
C TRP A 344 -13.48 -12.99 -9.13
N VAL A 345 -14.61 -12.42 -8.71
CA VAL A 345 -15.90 -12.44 -9.41
C VAL A 345 -16.53 -11.05 -9.35
N PHE A 346 -16.74 -10.43 -10.50
CA PHE A 346 -17.50 -9.19 -10.58
C PHE A 346 -19.00 -9.48 -10.51
N LEU A 347 -19.74 -8.76 -9.66
CA LEU A 347 -21.19 -8.88 -9.51
C LEU A 347 -21.87 -7.57 -9.94
N ALA A 348 -22.84 -7.67 -10.85
CA ALA A 348 -23.61 -6.52 -11.30
C ALA A 348 -25.04 -6.90 -11.73
N GLU A 349 -25.97 -5.97 -11.65
CA GLU A 349 -27.36 -6.15 -12.09
C GLU A 349 -27.54 -5.68 -13.54
N ILE A 350 -28.24 -6.46 -14.36
CA ILE A 350 -28.58 -6.08 -15.74
C ILE A 350 -29.61 -4.95 -15.73
N VAL A 351 -29.23 -3.79 -16.23
CA VAL A 351 -30.10 -2.61 -16.36
C VAL A 351 -30.72 -2.55 -17.74
N ASP A 352 -29.92 -2.79 -18.78
CA ASP A 352 -30.39 -2.89 -20.15
C ASP A 352 -29.56 -3.89 -20.94
N PHE A 353 -30.10 -4.33 -22.08
CA PHE A 353 -29.36 -5.15 -23.03
C PHE A 353 -29.97 -5.05 -24.42
N PHE A 354 -29.10 -5.16 -25.43
CA PHE A 354 -29.52 -5.26 -26.82
C PHE A 354 -28.55 -6.13 -27.59
N THR A 355 -29.00 -6.62 -28.75
CA THR A 355 -28.16 -7.41 -29.66
C THR A 355 -28.23 -6.79 -31.04
N LEU A 356 -27.08 -6.34 -31.53
CA LEU A 356 -26.91 -5.93 -32.92
C LEU A 356 -25.91 -6.87 -33.62
N ALA A 357 -24.61 -6.58 -33.51
CA ALA A 357 -23.54 -7.44 -34.01
C ALA A 357 -23.05 -8.48 -32.98
N ARG A 358 -23.24 -8.18 -31.70
CA ARG A 358 -22.95 -9.00 -30.51
C ARG A 358 -23.93 -8.58 -29.41
N LEU A 359 -24.12 -9.43 -28.41
CA LEU A 359 -24.83 -9.06 -27.20
C LEU A 359 -24.06 -7.96 -26.46
N GLN A 360 -24.77 -6.91 -26.06
CA GLN A 360 -24.30 -5.82 -25.24
C GLN A 360 -25.25 -5.68 -24.05
N MET A 361 -24.70 -5.48 -22.86
CA MET A 361 -25.47 -5.23 -21.64
C MET A 361 -24.96 -3.98 -20.96
N ASP A 362 -25.86 -3.17 -20.41
CA ASP A 362 -25.54 -2.19 -19.40
C ASP A 362 -25.81 -2.83 -18.04
N VAL A 363 -24.76 -2.98 -17.23
CA VAL A 363 -24.86 -3.61 -15.90
C VAL A 363 -24.48 -2.62 -14.81
N LYS A 364 -25.14 -2.67 -13.66
CA LYS A 364 -24.87 -1.79 -12.52
C LYS A 364 -24.24 -2.56 -11.37
N ASP A 365 -23.03 -2.18 -10.99
CA ASP A 365 -22.26 -2.87 -9.95
C ASP A 365 -22.69 -2.50 -8.52
N VAL A 366 -21.95 -3.03 -7.53
CA VAL A 366 -22.22 -2.81 -6.10
C VAL A 366 -22.04 -1.36 -5.64
N ASP A 367 -21.21 -0.56 -6.34
CA ASP A 367 -21.01 0.87 -6.09
C ASP A 367 -22.07 1.73 -6.81
N GLY A 368 -22.92 1.08 -7.62
CA GLY A 368 -23.92 1.75 -8.43
C GLY A 368 -23.38 2.32 -9.74
N THR A 369 -22.18 1.92 -10.15
CA THR A 369 -21.57 2.30 -11.42
C THR A 369 -22.23 1.52 -12.54
N THR A 370 -22.73 2.22 -13.57
CA THR A 370 -23.21 1.57 -14.80
C THR A 370 -22.01 1.28 -15.70
N VAL A 371 -21.86 0.01 -16.08
CA VAL A 371 -20.71 -0.54 -16.78
C VAL A 371 -21.21 -1.20 -18.06
N PRO A 372 -20.65 -0.84 -19.23
CA PRO A 372 -20.98 -1.54 -20.47
C PRO A 372 -20.24 -2.89 -20.51
N LEU A 373 -20.98 -3.96 -20.80
CA LEU A 373 -20.50 -5.33 -20.92
C LEU A 373 -20.68 -5.81 -22.36
N PHE A 374 -19.57 -6.13 -23.03
CA PHE A 374 -19.57 -6.55 -24.43
C PHE A 374 -19.14 -8.01 -24.59
N PHE A 375 -19.95 -8.78 -25.33
CA PHE A 375 -19.69 -10.21 -25.57
C PHE A 375 -18.75 -10.38 -26.78
N TYR A 376 -17.50 -10.72 -26.51
CA TYR A 376 -16.45 -11.09 -27.48
C TYR A 376 -16.21 -12.60 -27.52
N THR A 377 -17.11 -13.40 -26.94
CA THR A 377 -17.13 -14.86 -27.06
C THR A 377 -17.36 -15.31 -28.51
N ASP A 378 -17.05 -16.57 -28.82
CA ASP A 378 -17.21 -17.14 -30.16
C ASP A 378 -18.63 -17.01 -30.72
N GLY A 379 -19.64 -17.25 -29.89
CA GLY A 379 -21.06 -17.10 -30.21
C GLY A 379 -21.58 -15.67 -30.05
N ARG A 380 -20.74 -14.71 -29.65
CA ARG A 380 -21.09 -13.29 -29.46
C ARG A 380 -22.30 -13.06 -28.53
N GLY A 381 -22.46 -13.92 -27.52
CA GLY A 381 -23.55 -13.89 -26.55
C GLY A 381 -24.71 -14.86 -26.86
N ARG A 382 -24.70 -15.55 -28.00
CA ARG A 382 -25.72 -16.56 -28.36
C ARG A 382 -25.61 -17.84 -27.52
N GLU A 383 -24.54 -18.01 -26.78
CA GLU A 383 -24.36 -19.10 -25.80
C GLU A 383 -25.30 -18.97 -24.61
N LEU A 384 -25.79 -17.75 -24.34
CA LEU A 384 -26.76 -17.50 -23.29
C LEU A 384 -28.18 -17.84 -23.77
N THR A 385 -28.93 -18.56 -22.93
CA THR A 385 -30.35 -18.81 -23.19
C THR A 385 -31.10 -17.47 -23.14
N PRO A 386 -31.83 -17.06 -24.20
CA PRO A 386 -32.48 -15.74 -24.24
C PRO A 386 -33.42 -15.46 -23.06
N SER A 387 -34.14 -16.49 -22.59
CA SER A 387 -35.04 -16.37 -21.42
C SER A 387 -34.32 -16.09 -20.10
N LYS A 388 -33.00 -16.26 -20.03
CA LYS A 388 -32.18 -15.97 -18.86
C LYS A 388 -31.56 -14.57 -18.88
N VAL A 389 -31.63 -13.87 -20.01
CA VAL A 389 -31.15 -12.48 -20.12
C VAL A 389 -32.34 -11.56 -19.86
N GLN A 390 -32.44 -11.04 -18.63
CA GLN A 390 -33.56 -10.18 -18.22
C GLN A 390 -33.05 -9.00 -17.40
N LYS A 391 -33.73 -7.85 -17.53
CA LYS A 391 -33.50 -6.69 -16.66
C LYS A 391 -33.78 -7.07 -15.21
N GLY A 392 -32.95 -6.59 -14.28
CA GLY A 392 -33.04 -6.90 -12.86
C GLY A 392 -32.46 -8.27 -12.47
N TYR A 393 -31.82 -9.01 -13.38
CA TYR A 393 -31.06 -10.22 -13.04
C TYR A 393 -29.60 -9.88 -12.77
N THR A 394 -28.92 -10.68 -11.96
CA THR A 394 -27.53 -10.45 -11.58
C THR A 394 -26.59 -11.25 -12.47
N VAL A 395 -25.60 -10.60 -13.07
CA VAL A 395 -24.45 -11.24 -13.69
C VAL A 395 -23.35 -11.47 -12.66
N ALA A 396 -22.70 -12.63 -12.74
CA ALA A 396 -21.45 -12.93 -12.07
C ALA A 396 -20.39 -13.24 -13.13
N ILE A 397 -19.28 -12.52 -13.11
CA ILE A 397 -18.21 -12.62 -14.12
C ILE A 397 -16.89 -12.96 -13.44
N LEU A 398 -16.40 -14.18 -13.65
CA LEU A 398 -15.08 -14.64 -13.22
C LEU A 398 -13.98 -13.90 -13.96
N TYR A 399 -12.99 -13.44 -13.22
CA TYR A 399 -11.80 -12.77 -13.75
C TYR A 399 -12.12 -11.57 -14.64
N ALA A 400 -13.17 -10.82 -14.31
CA ALA A 400 -13.50 -9.60 -15.05
C ALA A 400 -12.31 -8.63 -15.02
N GLN A 401 -12.10 -7.95 -16.15
CA GLN A 401 -11.06 -6.94 -16.32
C GLN A 401 -11.68 -5.66 -16.87
N ARG A 402 -11.13 -4.53 -16.45
CA ARG A 402 -11.44 -3.23 -17.03
C ARG A 402 -10.76 -3.12 -18.39
N HIS A 403 -11.57 -2.95 -19.44
CA HIS A 403 -11.15 -2.84 -20.83
C HIS A 403 -11.45 -1.45 -21.37
N GLU A 404 -10.46 -0.82 -21.99
CA GLU A 404 -10.64 0.44 -22.72
C GLU A 404 -10.98 0.18 -24.19
N PHE A 405 -12.17 0.59 -24.60
CA PHE A 405 -12.61 0.48 -25.99
C PHE A 405 -12.22 1.73 -26.78
N MET A 406 -11.84 1.56 -28.06
CA MET A 406 -11.34 2.66 -28.92
C MET A 406 -12.35 3.82 -29.10
N PHE A 407 -13.66 3.57 -28.96
CA PHE A 407 -14.72 4.54 -29.22
C PHE A 407 -15.89 4.45 -28.21
N SER A 408 -15.66 3.90 -27.03
CA SER A 408 -16.69 3.73 -26.01
C SER A 408 -16.10 3.94 -24.62
N GLU A 409 -16.97 4.24 -23.64
CA GLU A 409 -16.61 4.27 -22.23
C GLU A 409 -15.92 2.95 -21.82
N PRO A 410 -14.97 2.98 -20.86
CA PRO A 410 -14.38 1.77 -20.32
C PRO A 410 -15.46 0.80 -19.83
N GLY A 411 -15.25 -0.48 -20.06
CA GLY A 411 -16.23 -1.52 -19.72
C GLY A 411 -15.59 -2.87 -19.50
N ILE A 412 -16.42 -3.91 -19.56
CA ILE A 412 -15.96 -5.30 -19.47
C ILE A 412 -16.05 -5.94 -20.85
N ARG A 413 -14.93 -6.51 -21.29
CA ARG A 413 -14.86 -7.33 -22.50
C ARG A 413 -14.88 -8.81 -22.11
N LEU A 414 -16.02 -9.47 -22.31
CA LEU A 414 -16.17 -10.88 -21.99
C LEU A 414 -15.72 -11.76 -23.16
N GLU A 415 -14.62 -12.48 -23.00
CA GLU A 415 -14.06 -13.34 -24.07
C GLU A 415 -14.42 -14.82 -23.92
N LYS A 416 -14.66 -15.30 -22.70
CA LYS A 416 -14.99 -16.71 -22.42
C LYS A 416 -16.41 -16.84 -21.89
N SER A 417 -17.24 -17.64 -22.57
CA SER A 417 -18.63 -17.89 -22.14
C SER A 417 -18.70 -18.64 -20.81
N SER A 418 -17.68 -19.43 -20.47
CA SER A 418 -17.55 -20.07 -19.16
C SER A 418 -17.26 -19.09 -18.02
N ASN A 419 -16.90 -17.83 -18.28
CA ASN A 419 -16.63 -16.88 -17.21
C ASN A 419 -17.88 -16.18 -16.69
N ILE A 420 -19.05 -16.34 -17.34
CA ILE A 420 -20.27 -15.64 -16.94
C ILE A 420 -21.38 -16.59 -16.49
N LYS A 421 -22.11 -16.18 -15.45
CA LYS A 421 -23.37 -16.78 -15.03
C LYS A 421 -24.38 -15.67 -14.77
N ILE A 422 -25.65 -15.92 -15.13
CA ILE A 422 -26.77 -15.03 -14.80
C ILE A 422 -27.64 -15.71 -13.75
N PHE A 423 -27.84 -15.04 -12.62
CA PHE A 423 -28.73 -15.45 -11.54
C PHE A 423 -30.08 -14.73 -11.65
N PRO A 424 -31.21 -15.45 -11.53
CA PRO A 424 -32.55 -14.87 -11.69
C PRO A 424 -33.03 -14.12 -10.44
N THR A 425 -32.25 -13.14 -10.02
CA THR A 425 -32.50 -12.27 -8.87
C THR A 425 -31.74 -10.95 -9.05
N SER A 426 -32.25 -9.86 -8.49
CA SER A 426 -31.55 -8.57 -8.45
C SER A 426 -30.32 -8.63 -7.56
N LEU A 427 -29.38 -7.70 -7.79
CA LEU A 427 -28.14 -7.63 -7.01
C LEU A 427 -28.46 -7.27 -5.55
N GLY A 428 -29.42 -6.37 -5.33
CA GLY A 428 -29.89 -6.03 -3.98
C GLY A 428 -30.46 -7.24 -3.22
N ASN A 429 -31.26 -8.08 -3.89
CA ASN A 429 -31.77 -9.31 -3.27
C ASN A 429 -30.66 -10.34 -3.02
N LEU A 430 -29.67 -10.42 -3.91
CA LEU A 430 -28.51 -11.29 -3.74
C LEU A 430 -27.66 -10.89 -2.52
N LEU A 431 -27.46 -9.58 -2.32
CA LEU A 431 -26.74 -9.05 -1.16
C LEU A 431 -27.53 -9.23 0.14
N ALA A 432 -28.85 -9.05 0.11
CA ALA A 432 -29.71 -9.36 1.26
C ALA A 432 -29.70 -10.86 1.62
N LEU A 433 -29.64 -11.74 0.60
CA LEU A 433 -29.48 -13.17 0.79
C LEU A 433 -28.11 -13.51 1.40
N ASN A 434 -27.04 -12.86 0.94
CA ASN A 434 -25.72 -12.96 1.56
C ASN A 434 -25.77 -12.57 3.05
N ASP A 435 -26.48 -11.49 3.42
CA ASP A 435 -26.67 -11.10 4.83
C ASP A 435 -27.34 -12.21 5.66
N GLN A 436 -28.34 -12.89 5.10
CA GLN A 436 -28.96 -14.05 5.77
C GLN A 436 -27.98 -15.22 5.92
N VAL A 437 -27.17 -15.50 4.90
CA VAL A 437 -26.17 -16.58 4.97
C VAL A 437 -25.12 -16.27 6.04
N GLN A 438 -24.60 -15.04 6.08
CA GLN A 438 -23.63 -14.61 7.11
C GLN A 438 -24.22 -14.67 8.53
N ASN A 439 -25.50 -14.35 8.71
CA ASN A 439 -26.11 -14.38 10.04
C ASN A 439 -26.44 -15.79 10.57
N PHE A 440 -26.75 -16.74 9.68
CA PHE A 440 -27.32 -18.04 10.09
C PHE A 440 -26.47 -19.26 9.73
N SER A 441 -25.42 -19.10 8.93
CA SER A 441 -24.59 -20.22 8.46
C SER A 441 -23.22 -20.26 9.12
N VAL A 442 -22.75 -19.11 9.63
CA VAL A 442 -21.46 -18.96 10.32
C VAL A 442 -21.49 -19.73 11.63
N GLU A 443 -20.44 -20.54 11.84
CA GLU A 443 -20.21 -21.25 13.09
C GLU A 443 -19.35 -20.39 14.02
N ALA A 444 -19.82 -20.17 15.23
CA ALA A 444 -19.05 -19.49 16.28
C ALA A 444 -19.06 -20.38 17.53
N ASN A 445 -17.86 -20.72 18.02
CA ASN A 445 -17.68 -21.58 19.20
C ASN A 445 -18.43 -22.92 19.13
N GLY A 446 -18.44 -23.57 17.96
CA GLY A 446 -19.16 -24.84 17.76
C GLY A 446 -20.68 -24.71 17.63
N MET A 447 -21.22 -23.49 17.63
CA MET A 447 -22.66 -23.22 17.56
C MET A 447 -23.03 -22.45 16.29
N ARG A 448 -24.24 -22.71 15.80
CA ARG A 448 -24.89 -21.93 14.73
C ARG A 448 -26.22 -21.39 15.19
N THR A 449 -26.71 -20.35 14.54
CA THR A 449 -28.01 -19.75 14.86
C THR A 449 -29.12 -20.44 14.09
N CYS A 450 -30.14 -20.91 14.80
CA CYS A 450 -31.32 -21.48 14.15
C CYS A 450 -32.08 -20.39 13.37
N HIS A 451 -32.25 -20.56 12.07
CA HIS A 451 -32.96 -19.58 11.25
C HIS A 451 -34.41 -19.37 11.72
N GLY A 452 -35.14 -20.43 12.06
CA GLY A 452 -36.52 -20.36 12.54
C GLY A 452 -36.73 -19.55 13.84
N CYS A 453 -36.01 -19.90 14.91
CA CYS A 453 -36.24 -19.30 16.24
C CYS A 453 -35.18 -18.28 16.70
N GLY A 454 -34.06 -18.15 15.98
CA GLY A 454 -32.97 -17.23 16.32
C GLY A 454 -32.05 -17.68 17.45
N LYS A 455 -32.26 -18.87 18.04
CA LYS A 455 -31.43 -19.37 19.15
C LYS A 455 -30.15 -20.07 18.65
N PRO A 456 -28.99 -19.82 19.25
CA PRO A 456 -27.76 -20.55 18.96
C PRO A 456 -27.83 -21.98 19.52
N SER A 457 -27.25 -22.93 18.81
CA SER A 457 -27.15 -24.33 19.25
C SER A 457 -26.07 -25.08 18.46
N ALA A 458 -25.42 -26.04 19.11
CA ALA A 458 -24.47 -26.96 18.48
C ALA A 458 -25.16 -28.11 17.71
N THR A 459 -26.43 -28.42 18.00
CA THR A 459 -27.11 -29.63 17.51
C THR A 459 -28.19 -29.33 16.46
N LEU A 460 -27.96 -28.34 15.60
CA LEU A 460 -28.94 -27.97 14.56
C LEU A 460 -28.91 -28.94 13.38
N LYS A 461 -30.06 -29.05 12.69
CA LYS A 461 -30.21 -29.80 11.45
C LYS A 461 -30.11 -28.88 10.25
N LYS A 462 -29.23 -29.20 9.30
CA LYS A 462 -29.04 -28.45 8.05
C LYS A 462 -30.24 -28.60 7.10
N CYS A 463 -30.49 -27.57 6.30
CA CYS A 463 -31.45 -27.60 5.21
C CYS A 463 -30.96 -28.58 4.14
N ALA A 464 -31.69 -29.67 3.89
CA ALA A 464 -31.26 -30.70 2.93
C ALA A 464 -31.18 -30.22 1.47
N LYS A 465 -31.76 -29.06 1.14
CA LYS A 465 -31.80 -28.53 -0.24
C LYS A 465 -30.63 -27.61 -0.57
N CYS A 466 -30.46 -26.53 0.19
CA CYS A 466 -29.38 -25.57 -0.04
C CYS A 466 -28.13 -25.83 0.81
N SER A 467 -28.24 -26.63 1.88
CA SER A 467 -27.15 -26.92 2.84
C SER A 467 -26.59 -25.73 3.61
N LEU A 468 -27.07 -24.51 3.40
CA LEU A 468 -26.54 -23.30 4.05
C LEU A 468 -27.24 -22.95 5.38
N PHE A 469 -28.54 -23.23 5.51
CA PHE A 469 -29.32 -22.82 6.70
C PHE A 469 -29.57 -23.97 7.68
N TRP A 470 -29.71 -23.63 8.97
CA TRP A 470 -29.79 -24.59 10.07
C TRP A 470 -31.03 -24.37 10.96
N TYR A 471 -31.58 -25.46 11.51
CA TYR A 471 -32.83 -25.46 12.27
C TYR A 471 -32.77 -26.41 13.47
N CYS A 472 -33.38 -26.02 14.61
CA CYS A 472 -33.43 -26.91 15.79
C CYS A 472 -34.18 -28.21 15.51
N ASN A 473 -35.28 -28.10 14.77
CA ASN A 473 -36.20 -29.18 14.47
C ASN A 473 -37.12 -28.80 13.29
N ARG A 474 -38.06 -29.70 12.96
CA ARG A 474 -38.99 -29.51 11.85
C ARG A 474 -39.90 -28.29 12.01
N ALA A 475 -40.34 -27.96 13.23
CA ALA A 475 -41.18 -26.79 13.47
C ALA A 475 -40.42 -25.49 13.17
N CYS A 476 -39.17 -25.38 13.64
CA CYS A 476 -38.29 -24.25 13.29
C CYS A 476 -38.00 -24.17 11.79
N GLN A 477 -37.91 -25.30 11.09
CA GLN A 477 -37.76 -25.32 9.64
C GLN A 477 -38.98 -24.75 8.92
N ILE A 478 -40.19 -25.17 9.31
CA ILE A 478 -41.45 -24.65 8.74
C ILE A 478 -41.56 -23.15 8.99
N ARG A 479 -41.28 -22.70 10.22
CA ARG A 479 -41.24 -21.28 10.58
C ARG A 479 -40.28 -20.49 9.71
N GLY A 480 -39.02 -20.93 9.62
CA GLY A 480 -38.01 -20.25 8.82
C GLY A 480 -38.35 -20.22 7.32
N TRP A 481 -39.01 -21.26 6.80
CA TRP A 481 -39.43 -21.32 5.40
C TRP A 481 -40.56 -20.36 5.07
N ASN A 482 -41.59 -20.31 5.90
CA ASN A 482 -42.84 -19.61 5.59
C ASN A 482 -42.86 -18.19 6.16
N GLU A 483 -42.38 -17.99 7.38
CA GLU A 483 -42.46 -16.70 8.07
C GLU A 483 -41.20 -15.84 7.84
N LYS A 484 -40.06 -16.46 7.56
CA LYS A 484 -38.77 -15.77 7.37
C LYS A 484 -38.21 -15.86 5.94
N GLY A 485 -39.04 -16.16 4.95
CA GLY A 485 -38.66 -16.05 3.54
C GLY A 485 -37.74 -17.15 2.97
N HIS A 486 -37.19 -18.05 3.80
CA HIS A 486 -36.18 -19.01 3.32
C HIS A 486 -36.68 -19.94 2.19
N LYS A 487 -37.99 -20.13 2.03
CA LYS A 487 -38.53 -20.90 0.89
C LYS A 487 -38.14 -20.27 -0.45
N ALA A 488 -38.16 -18.95 -0.56
CA ALA A 488 -37.73 -18.22 -1.76
C ALA A 488 -36.20 -18.28 -1.91
N ASP A 489 -35.47 -17.99 -0.83
CA ASP A 489 -34.01 -18.02 -0.78
C ASP A 489 -33.44 -19.38 -1.17
N CYS A 490 -34.01 -20.46 -0.63
CA CYS A 490 -33.59 -21.82 -0.89
C CYS A 490 -33.77 -22.22 -2.37
N LYS A 491 -34.71 -21.61 -3.09
CA LYS A 491 -34.90 -21.85 -4.53
C LYS A 491 -33.74 -21.30 -5.35
N ILE A 492 -33.12 -20.22 -4.89
CA ILE A 492 -31.97 -19.57 -5.52
C ILE A 492 -30.68 -20.30 -5.05
N LEU A 493 -30.51 -20.49 -3.75
CA LEU A 493 -29.36 -21.17 -3.13
C LEU A 493 -29.22 -22.66 -3.47
N ARG A 494 -30.17 -23.27 -4.20
CA ARG A 494 -29.96 -24.65 -4.69
C ARG A 494 -29.09 -24.69 -5.95
N ASP A 495 -28.94 -23.56 -6.66
CA ASP A 495 -28.02 -23.43 -7.79
C ASP A 495 -26.59 -23.70 -7.30
N ALA A 496 -25.88 -24.59 -7.99
CA ALA A 496 -24.55 -25.04 -7.60
C ALA A 496 -23.52 -23.92 -7.70
N ASP A 497 -23.63 -23.06 -8.71
CA ASP A 497 -22.69 -21.97 -8.93
C ASP A 497 -22.87 -20.89 -7.88
N LEU A 498 -24.13 -20.55 -7.55
CA LEU A 498 -24.38 -19.59 -6.49
C LEU A 498 -23.86 -20.07 -5.14
N LYS A 499 -24.03 -21.36 -4.82
CA LYS A 499 -23.41 -21.95 -3.61
C LYS A 499 -21.90 -21.89 -3.68
N GLY A 500 -21.31 -22.15 -4.85
CA GLY A 500 -19.86 -22.08 -5.05
C GLY A 500 -19.29 -20.68 -4.75
N LEU A 501 -20.05 -19.61 -5.03
CA LEU A 501 -19.67 -18.24 -4.66
C LEU A 501 -19.46 -18.06 -3.14
N PHE A 502 -20.17 -18.81 -2.30
CA PHE A 502 -20.00 -18.79 -0.85
C PHE A 502 -18.81 -19.63 -0.35
N SER A 503 -18.06 -20.31 -1.21
CA SER A 503 -16.90 -21.10 -0.77
C SER A 503 -15.74 -20.23 -0.29
N PRO A 504 -14.94 -20.64 0.73
CA PRO A 504 -13.79 -19.86 1.21
C PRO A 504 -12.53 -19.89 0.32
N ASN A 505 -12.49 -20.70 -0.75
CA ASN A 505 -11.26 -20.97 -1.51
C ASN A 505 -10.88 -19.90 -2.57
N TRP A 506 -11.29 -18.65 -2.39
CA TRP A 506 -10.99 -17.57 -3.35
C TRP A 506 -9.54 -17.09 -3.30
N ASN A 507 -8.85 -17.28 -2.17
CA ASN A 507 -7.51 -16.73 -1.94
C ASN A 507 -6.35 -17.56 -2.53
N THR A 508 -6.62 -18.77 -3.02
CA THR A 508 -5.58 -19.67 -3.55
C THR A 508 -5.83 -19.90 -5.04
N PHE A 509 -4.89 -19.50 -5.90
CA PHE A 509 -4.99 -19.74 -7.34
C PHE A 509 -4.26 -21.03 -7.76
N GLU A 510 -5.02 -22.07 -8.07
CA GLU A 510 -4.48 -23.32 -8.63
C GLU A 510 -4.66 -23.42 -10.15
N GLY A 511 -5.42 -22.50 -10.74
CA GLY A 511 -5.74 -22.43 -12.16
C GLY A 511 -7.04 -21.67 -12.41
N HIS A 512 -7.31 -21.29 -13.67
CA HIS A 512 -8.57 -20.64 -13.99
C HIS A 512 -9.76 -21.59 -13.81
N VAL A 513 -10.79 -21.12 -13.12
CA VAL A 513 -12.09 -21.80 -13.02
C VAL A 513 -13.11 -21.17 -13.96
N GLY A 514 -14.22 -21.87 -14.21
CA GLY A 514 -15.33 -21.39 -15.02
C GLY A 514 -16.65 -21.94 -14.51
N PHE A 515 -17.76 -21.35 -14.94
CA PHE A 515 -19.10 -21.87 -14.75
C PHE A 515 -19.39 -23.04 -15.72
N PRO A 516 -20.06 -24.11 -15.27
CA PRO A 516 -20.42 -24.38 -13.87
C PRO A 516 -19.17 -24.60 -13.01
N LEU A 517 -19.17 -24.09 -11.78
CA LEU A 517 -18.05 -24.16 -10.83
C LEU A 517 -17.82 -25.63 -10.42
N ASN A 518 -17.04 -26.33 -11.23
CA ASN A 518 -16.65 -27.71 -10.99
C ASN A 518 -15.52 -27.71 -9.94
N ASN A 519 -15.71 -28.48 -8.86
CA ASN A 519 -14.74 -28.71 -7.78
C ASN A 519 -14.41 -27.51 -6.90
N VAL A 520 -15.43 -26.94 -6.27
CA VAL A 520 -15.24 -26.41 -4.91
C VAL A 520 -16.11 -27.24 -4.00
N THR A 521 -15.59 -28.40 -3.59
CA THR A 521 -16.25 -29.28 -2.62
C THR A 521 -16.58 -28.48 -1.36
N ALA A 522 -17.87 -28.53 -1.00
CA ALA A 522 -18.47 -27.89 0.17
C ALA A 522 -17.88 -28.36 1.50
#